data_AF-A0AAW1ZKJ0-F1
#
_entry.id   AF-A0AAW1ZKJ0-F1
#
_cell.length_a   1.000
_cell.length_b   1.000
_cell.length_c   1.000
_cell.angle_alpha   90.00
_cell.angle_beta   90.00
_cell.angle_gamma   90.00
#
_symmetry.space_group_name_H-M   'P 1'
#
loop_
_entity.id
_entity.type
_entity.pdbx_description
1 polymer ?
#
loop_
_entity_poly.entity_id
_entity_poly.type
_entity_poly.pdbx_seq_one_letter_code
_entity_poly.pdbx_strand_id
1 'polypeptide(L)'
;MKFPALLLGFVLVCSLGIAGYIHTRRKQELQLNKQASFLDIKFRVTRDVLGEYQDQLIQSNTQIENTKKEVDTLTKDLSEVKTVVEQKKSDAATCKGDKKRFTDEIAASESEKKHIQDELVKEKSQWETEVATLKKQLEQQSTLCKYIDKTSDEGKKLCNIIDEPQKPEAKPNEPAAVEVKDEQPKPEEKKAEAPNAEQPK
;
A
#
# COMPACT_ATOMS: atom_id res chain seq x y z
N MET A 1 105.16 67.31 -37.94
CA MET A 1 103.69 67.23 -38.07
C MET A 1 103.18 65.79 -38.00
N LYS A 2 103.38 65.05 -36.88
CA LYS A 2 102.98 63.62 -36.76
C LYS A 2 101.82 63.35 -35.80
N PHE A 3 101.50 64.30 -34.92
CA PHE A 3 100.40 64.21 -33.95
C PHE A 3 98.97 64.17 -34.54
N PRO A 4 98.61 64.91 -35.62
CA PRO A 4 97.24 64.86 -36.13
C PRO A 4 96.88 63.49 -36.76
N ALA A 5 97.85 62.80 -37.36
CA ALA A 5 97.64 61.46 -37.91
C ALA A 5 97.44 60.38 -36.82
N LEU A 6 98.14 60.50 -35.68
CA LEU A 6 97.97 59.59 -34.54
C LEU A 6 96.60 59.74 -33.87
N LEU A 7 96.08 60.97 -33.73
CA LEU A 7 94.76 61.21 -33.16
C LEU A 7 93.63 60.67 -34.05
N LEU A 8 93.73 60.84 -35.37
CA LEU A 8 92.77 60.26 -36.32
C LEU A 8 92.76 58.72 -36.27
N GLY A 9 93.93 58.10 -36.16
CA GLY A 9 94.04 56.65 -35.99
C GLY A 9 93.38 56.16 -34.70
N PHE A 10 93.58 56.88 -33.59
CA PHE A 10 92.96 56.54 -32.30
C PHE A 10 91.43 56.65 -32.34
N VAL A 11 90.89 57.73 -32.94
CA VAL A 11 89.44 57.91 -33.08
C VAL A 11 88.80 56.80 -33.92
N LEU A 12 89.46 56.38 -35.01
CA LEU A 12 88.98 55.27 -35.83
C LEU A 12 88.94 53.95 -35.05
N VAL A 13 89.98 53.63 -34.27
CA VAL A 13 90.00 52.42 -33.42
C VAL A 13 88.91 52.49 -32.34
N CYS A 14 88.72 53.64 -31.70
CA CYS A 14 87.64 53.84 -30.73
C CYS A 14 86.25 53.65 -31.37
N SER A 15 86.03 54.17 -32.57
CA SER A 15 84.74 54.02 -33.28
C SER A 15 84.40 52.56 -33.59
N LEU A 16 85.39 51.77 -34.03
CA LEU A 16 85.24 50.34 -34.29
C LEU A 16 85.00 49.55 -33.00
N GLY A 17 85.69 49.89 -31.92
CA GLY A 17 85.50 49.29 -30.59
C GLY A 17 84.08 49.52 -30.06
N ILE A 18 83.55 50.74 -30.17
CA ILE A 18 82.19 51.08 -29.75
C ILE A 18 81.16 50.34 -30.63
N ALA A 19 81.36 50.31 -31.95
CA ALA A 19 80.47 49.58 -32.85
C ALA A 19 80.42 48.06 -32.53
N GLY A 20 81.58 47.45 -32.26
CA GLY A 20 81.66 46.05 -31.83
C GLY A 20 80.98 45.78 -30.49
N TYR A 21 81.13 46.70 -29.53
CA TYR A 21 80.46 46.63 -28.24
C TYR A 21 78.93 46.71 -28.41
N ILE A 22 78.43 47.68 -29.17
CA ILE A 22 76.99 47.83 -29.47
C ILE A 22 76.44 46.56 -30.13
N HIS A 23 77.16 45.97 -31.08
CA HIS A 23 76.69 44.76 -31.76
C HIS A 23 76.64 43.55 -30.81
N THR A 24 77.63 43.40 -29.93
CA THR A 24 77.66 42.34 -28.91
C THR A 24 76.53 42.51 -27.90
N ARG A 25 76.30 43.74 -27.44
CA ARG A 25 75.17 44.11 -26.55
C ARG A 25 73.83 43.77 -27.18
N ARG A 26 73.60 44.18 -28.44
CA ARG A 26 72.37 43.85 -29.17
C ARG A 26 72.16 42.34 -29.32
N LYS A 27 73.23 41.59 -29.57
CA LYS A 27 73.16 40.12 -29.65
C LYS A 27 72.76 39.51 -28.30
N GLN A 28 73.31 40.01 -27.19
CA GLN A 28 72.93 39.57 -25.84
C GLN A 28 71.48 39.91 -25.50
N GLU A 29 71.04 41.14 -25.77
CA GLU A 29 69.65 41.55 -25.56
C GLU A 29 68.67 40.70 -26.37
N LEU A 30 69.01 40.38 -27.61
CA LEU A 30 68.19 39.51 -28.46
C LEU A 30 68.13 38.06 -27.94
N GLN A 31 69.21 37.54 -27.35
CA GLN A 31 69.21 36.22 -26.71
C GLN A 31 68.38 36.20 -25.42
N LEU A 32 68.55 37.22 -24.57
CA LEU A 32 67.78 37.37 -23.34
C LEU A 32 66.28 37.53 -23.63
N ASN A 33 65.92 38.33 -24.63
CA ASN A 33 64.52 38.53 -25.02
C ASN A 33 63.89 37.23 -25.55
N LYS A 34 64.66 36.43 -26.32
CA LYS A 34 64.21 35.09 -26.73
C LYS A 34 63.97 34.19 -25.52
N GLN A 35 64.92 34.10 -24.59
CA GLN A 35 64.76 33.29 -23.38
C GLN A 35 63.56 33.75 -22.53
N ALA A 36 63.37 35.06 -22.38
CA ALA A 36 62.22 35.63 -21.67
C ALA A 36 60.90 35.24 -22.35
N SER A 37 60.81 35.34 -23.68
CA SER A 37 59.60 34.94 -24.41
C SER A 37 59.31 33.44 -24.31
N PHE A 38 60.34 32.58 -24.38
CA PHE A 38 60.17 31.15 -24.19
C PHE A 38 59.70 30.80 -22.77
N LEU A 39 60.24 31.48 -21.76
CA LEU A 39 59.79 31.31 -20.38
C LEU A 39 58.34 31.77 -20.21
N ASP A 40 57.94 32.93 -20.74
CA ASP A 40 56.55 33.41 -20.68
C ASP A 40 55.58 32.42 -21.32
N ILE A 41 55.88 31.96 -22.54
CA ILE A 41 55.05 30.97 -23.24
C ILE A 41 54.97 29.68 -22.42
N LYS A 42 56.10 29.20 -21.88
CA LYS A 42 56.11 28.01 -21.05
C LYS A 42 55.25 28.19 -19.80
N PHE A 43 55.33 29.34 -19.13
CA PHE A 43 54.51 29.64 -17.95
C PHE A 43 53.03 29.71 -18.29
N ARG A 44 52.65 30.33 -19.42
CA ARG A 44 51.25 30.33 -19.89
C ARG A 44 50.74 28.92 -20.13
N VAL A 45 51.45 28.12 -20.92
CA VAL A 45 51.04 26.75 -21.21
C VAL A 45 50.96 25.92 -19.93
N THR A 46 51.93 26.07 -19.02
CA THR A 46 51.91 25.34 -17.75
C THR A 46 50.71 25.73 -16.89
N ARG A 47 50.37 27.03 -16.86
CA ARG A 47 49.21 27.53 -16.12
C ARG A 47 47.89 27.09 -16.75
N ASP A 48 47.78 27.12 -18.08
CA ASP A 48 46.58 26.70 -18.79
C ASP A 48 46.33 25.20 -18.57
N VAL A 49 47.37 24.38 -18.73
CA VAL A 49 47.32 22.93 -18.45
C VAL A 49 46.99 22.67 -16.98
N LEU A 50 47.58 23.41 -16.04
CA LEU A 50 47.27 23.25 -14.62
C LEU A 50 45.81 23.64 -14.31
N GLY A 51 45.28 24.66 -14.99
CA GLY A 51 43.88 25.05 -14.91
C GLY A 51 42.95 23.94 -15.42
N GLU A 52 43.27 23.31 -16.55
CA GLU A 52 42.50 22.17 -17.07
C GLU A 52 42.50 20.98 -16.09
N TYR A 53 43.64 20.67 -15.46
CA TYR A 53 43.70 19.63 -14.45
C TYR A 53 42.85 19.95 -13.21
N GLN A 54 42.85 21.21 -12.76
CA GLN A 54 42.00 21.65 -11.65
C GLN A 54 40.52 21.55 -12.02
N ASP A 55 40.15 21.96 -13.23
CA ASP A 55 38.77 21.88 -13.71
C ASP A 55 38.30 20.42 -13.81
N GLN A 56 39.13 19.53 -14.35
CA GLN A 56 38.85 18.09 -14.37
C GLN A 56 38.68 17.50 -12.97
N LEU A 57 39.49 17.93 -11.99
CA LEU A 57 39.35 17.49 -10.60
C LEU A 57 38.03 17.96 -9.99
N ILE A 58 37.63 19.22 -10.24
CA ILE A 58 36.35 19.76 -9.76
C ILE A 58 35.18 19.03 -10.40
N GLN A 59 35.22 18.81 -11.71
CA GLN A 59 34.19 18.09 -12.44
C GLN A 59 34.05 16.64 -11.95
N SER A 60 35.18 15.94 -11.78
CA SER A 60 35.21 14.57 -11.26
C SER A 60 34.66 14.50 -9.84
N ASN A 61 35.10 15.39 -8.94
CA ASN A 61 34.55 15.45 -7.58
C ASN A 61 33.05 15.73 -7.57
N THR A 62 32.57 16.63 -8.43
CA THR A 62 31.14 16.91 -8.57
C THR A 62 30.37 15.67 -9.02
N GLN A 63 30.89 14.92 -10.00
CA GLN A 63 30.28 13.66 -10.44
C GLN A 63 30.27 12.60 -9.35
N ILE A 64 31.37 12.47 -8.59
CA ILE A 64 31.47 11.57 -7.44
C ILE A 64 30.44 11.94 -6.36
N GLU A 65 30.30 13.22 -6.03
CA GLU A 65 29.31 13.67 -5.04
C GLU A 65 27.87 13.41 -5.50
N ASN A 66 27.56 13.66 -6.76
CA ASN A 66 26.23 13.38 -7.31
C ASN A 66 25.93 11.88 -7.31
N THR A 67 26.88 11.06 -7.78
CA THR A 67 26.75 9.61 -7.75
C THR A 67 26.59 9.09 -6.33
N LYS A 68 27.32 9.65 -5.36
CA LYS A 68 27.19 9.31 -3.95
C LYS A 68 25.80 9.63 -3.41
N LYS A 69 25.25 10.80 -3.74
CA LYS A 69 23.87 11.17 -3.37
C LYS A 69 22.86 10.18 -3.96
N GLU A 70 22.99 9.82 -5.23
CA GLU A 70 22.12 8.85 -5.90
C GLU A 70 22.21 7.46 -5.25
N VAL A 71 23.41 7.01 -4.88
CA VAL A 71 23.63 5.75 -4.15
C VAL A 71 23.01 5.81 -2.76
N ASP A 72 23.15 6.92 -2.04
CA ASP A 72 22.55 7.10 -0.72
C ASP A 72 21.01 7.12 -0.79
N THR A 73 20.42 7.73 -1.83
CA THR A 73 18.97 7.68 -2.06
C THR A 73 18.51 6.28 -2.41
N LEU A 74 19.18 5.59 -3.35
CA LEU A 74 18.84 4.21 -3.70
C LEU A 74 18.96 3.27 -2.50
N THR A 75 19.94 3.49 -1.63
CA THR A 75 20.13 2.69 -0.41
C THR A 75 18.97 2.87 0.56
N LYS A 76 18.45 4.09 0.70
CA LYS A 76 17.25 4.38 1.50
C LYS A 76 16.02 3.71 0.89
N ASP A 77 15.79 3.91 -0.41
CA ASP A 77 14.66 3.31 -1.12
C ASP A 77 14.68 1.78 -1.02
N LEU A 78 15.86 1.16 -1.15
CA LEU A 78 16.02 -0.28 -0.98
C LEU A 78 15.68 -0.73 0.44
N SER A 79 16.07 0.04 1.46
CA SER A 79 15.73 -0.25 2.85
C SER A 79 14.21 -0.17 3.10
N GLU A 80 13.53 0.81 2.52
CA GLU A 80 12.07 0.96 2.59
C GLU A 80 11.34 -0.15 1.83
N VAL A 81 11.79 -0.48 0.61
CA VAL A 81 11.23 -1.61 -0.14
C VAL A 81 11.43 -2.92 0.61
N LYS A 82 12.58 -3.10 1.26
CA LYS A 82 12.85 -4.31 2.05
C LYS A 82 11.89 -4.45 3.24
N THR A 83 11.60 -3.36 3.96
CA THR A 83 10.62 -3.41 5.07
C THR A 83 9.21 -3.69 4.55
N VAL A 84 8.80 -3.08 3.44
CA VAL A 84 7.51 -3.35 2.79
C VAL A 84 7.41 -4.81 2.35
N VAL A 85 8.47 -5.38 1.77
CA VAL A 85 8.50 -6.79 1.34
C VAL A 85 8.35 -7.73 2.54
N GLU A 86 9.07 -7.50 3.64
CA GLU A 86 8.93 -8.32 4.85
C GLU A 86 7.53 -8.20 5.47
N GLN A 87 6.95 -6.99 5.50
CA GLN A 87 5.58 -6.79 5.95
C GLN A 87 4.58 -7.57 5.06
N LYS A 88 4.69 -7.44 3.73
CA LYS A 88 3.82 -8.17 2.80
C LYS A 88 3.98 -9.68 2.88
N LYS A 89 5.18 -10.17 3.17
CA LYS A 89 5.44 -11.59 3.40
C LYS A 89 4.76 -12.08 4.69
N SER A 90 4.81 -11.29 5.75
CA SER A 90 4.08 -11.55 7.00
C SER A 90 2.57 -11.56 6.76
N ASP A 91 2.03 -10.54 6.09
CA ASP A 91 0.60 -10.45 5.75
C ASP A 91 0.14 -11.66 4.91
N ALA A 92 0.94 -12.08 3.94
CA ALA A 92 0.65 -13.26 3.12
C ALA A 92 0.67 -14.56 3.94
N ALA A 93 1.56 -14.68 4.92
CA ALA A 93 1.60 -15.83 5.83
C ALA A 93 0.35 -15.86 6.72
N THR A 94 -0.05 -14.72 7.28
CA THR A 94 -1.29 -14.58 8.07
C THR A 94 -2.52 -14.93 7.25
N CYS A 95 -2.66 -14.35 6.04
CA CYS A 95 -3.78 -14.65 5.14
C CYS A 95 -3.88 -16.14 4.79
N LYS A 96 -2.74 -16.81 4.60
CA LYS A 96 -2.71 -18.26 4.37
C LYS A 96 -3.12 -19.06 5.62
N GLY A 97 -2.77 -18.58 6.81
CA GLY A 97 -3.24 -19.13 8.08
C GLY A 97 -4.74 -18.99 8.25
N ASP A 98 -5.27 -17.79 8.02
CA ASP A 98 -6.70 -17.48 8.11
C ASP A 98 -7.51 -18.31 7.11
N LYS A 99 -7.01 -18.47 5.88
CA LYS A 99 -7.65 -19.34 4.89
C LYS A 99 -7.81 -20.77 5.40
N LYS A 100 -6.79 -21.34 6.04
CA LYS A 100 -6.88 -22.69 6.62
C LYS A 100 -7.91 -22.72 7.74
N ARG A 101 -7.83 -21.76 8.67
CA ARG A 101 -8.77 -21.63 9.79
C ARG A 101 -10.22 -21.54 9.30
N PHE A 102 -10.51 -20.69 8.32
CA PHE A 102 -11.86 -20.59 7.74
C PHE A 102 -12.29 -21.88 7.04
N THR A 103 -11.36 -22.58 6.37
CA THR A 103 -11.68 -23.87 5.75
C THR A 103 -12.07 -24.91 6.81
N ASP A 104 -11.34 -24.95 7.93
CA ASP A 104 -11.61 -25.86 9.04
C ASP A 104 -12.93 -25.50 9.76
N GLU A 105 -13.20 -24.21 9.98
CA GLU A 105 -14.45 -23.71 10.56
C GLU A 105 -15.66 -24.04 9.66
N ILE A 106 -15.52 -23.87 8.33
CA ILE A 106 -16.57 -24.24 7.36
C ILE A 106 -16.82 -25.76 7.41
N ALA A 107 -15.77 -26.58 7.41
CA ALA A 107 -15.92 -28.03 7.48
C ALA A 107 -16.58 -28.49 8.79
N ALA A 108 -16.21 -27.88 9.92
CA ALA A 108 -16.84 -28.12 11.22
C ALA A 108 -18.33 -27.74 11.19
N SER A 109 -18.66 -26.54 10.73
CA SER A 109 -20.04 -26.06 10.66
C SER A 109 -20.90 -26.90 9.69
N GLU A 110 -20.35 -27.36 8.57
CA GLU A 110 -21.03 -28.28 7.67
C GLU A 110 -21.33 -29.63 8.34
N SER A 111 -20.41 -30.14 9.16
CA SER A 111 -20.60 -31.39 9.90
C SER A 111 -21.68 -31.25 10.99
N GLU A 112 -21.67 -30.13 11.73
CA GLU A 112 -22.69 -29.82 12.74
C GLU A 112 -24.06 -29.67 12.09
N LYS A 113 -24.13 -28.97 10.95
CA LYS A 113 -25.37 -28.81 10.19
C LYS A 113 -25.94 -30.16 9.76
N LYS A 114 -25.10 -31.07 9.24
CA LYS A 114 -25.53 -32.43 8.87
C LYS A 114 -26.02 -33.21 10.09
N HIS A 115 -25.30 -33.12 11.21
CA HIS A 115 -25.69 -33.78 12.45
C HIS A 115 -27.05 -33.29 12.96
N ILE A 116 -27.27 -31.96 13.04
CA ILE A 116 -28.54 -31.37 13.44
C ILE A 116 -29.67 -31.76 12.47
N GLN A 117 -29.38 -31.80 11.16
CA GLN A 117 -30.37 -32.22 10.17
C GLN A 117 -30.79 -33.68 10.36
N ASP A 118 -29.84 -34.57 10.65
CA ASP A 118 -30.11 -35.98 10.95
C ASP A 118 -30.91 -36.15 12.24
N GLU A 119 -30.61 -35.36 13.28
CA GLU A 119 -31.38 -35.34 14.53
C GLU A 119 -32.81 -34.84 14.30
N LEU A 120 -32.99 -33.75 13.55
CA LEU A 120 -34.31 -33.23 13.19
C LEU A 120 -35.14 -34.26 12.41
N VAL A 121 -34.54 -35.00 11.48
CA VAL A 121 -35.25 -36.05 10.73
C VAL A 121 -35.67 -37.18 11.65
N LYS A 122 -34.79 -37.61 12.57
CA LYS A 122 -35.12 -38.65 13.57
C LYS A 122 -36.24 -38.19 14.49
N GLU A 123 -36.12 -37.00 15.07
CA GLU A 123 -37.10 -36.47 16.00
C GLU A 123 -38.45 -36.29 15.30
N LYS A 124 -38.46 -35.73 14.09
CA LYS A 124 -39.69 -35.60 13.28
C LYS A 124 -40.35 -36.96 13.05
N SER A 125 -39.58 -38.00 12.73
CA SER A 125 -40.13 -39.35 12.56
C SER A 125 -40.73 -39.90 13.86
N GLN A 126 -40.08 -39.65 15.01
CA GLN A 126 -40.61 -40.02 16.33
C GLN A 126 -41.93 -39.30 16.62
N TRP A 127 -41.96 -37.97 16.46
CA TRP A 127 -43.19 -37.17 16.61
C TRP A 127 -44.32 -37.67 15.69
N GLU A 128 -44.04 -37.99 14.42
CA GLU A 128 -45.03 -38.54 13.50
C GLU A 128 -45.58 -39.90 14.00
N THR A 129 -44.72 -40.77 14.55
CA THR A 129 -45.18 -42.04 15.13
C THR A 129 -45.99 -41.88 16.42
N GLU A 130 -45.63 -40.93 17.29
CA GLU A 130 -46.38 -40.62 18.50
C GLU A 130 -47.75 -40.04 18.16
N VAL A 131 -47.82 -39.11 17.21
CA VAL A 131 -49.09 -38.56 16.71
C VAL A 131 -49.97 -39.65 16.12
N ALA A 132 -49.40 -40.57 15.32
CA ALA A 132 -50.16 -41.70 14.77
C ALA A 132 -50.66 -42.66 15.87
N THR A 133 -49.85 -42.90 16.89
CA THR A 133 -50.20 -43.77 18.03
C THR A 133 -51.27 -43.14 18.91
N LEU A 134 -51.13 -41.85 19.23
CA LEU A 134 -52.13 -41.06 19.96
C LEU A 134 -53.45 -41.00 19.19
N LYS A 135 -53.42 -40.81 17.87
CA LYS A 135 -54.64 -40.89 17.03
C LYS A 135 -55.32 -42.25 17.15
N LYS A 136 -54.58 -43.35 17.10
CA LYS A 136 -55.14 -44.71 17.31
C LYS A 136 -55.71 -44.89 18.70
N GLN A 137 -55.02 -44.43 19.74
CA GLN A 137 -55.54 -44.48 21.12
C GLN A 137 -56.82 -43.65 21.28
N LEU A 138 -56.89 -42.49 20.62
CA LEU A 138 -58.07 -41.64 20.63
C LEU A 138 -59.24 -42.28 19.88
N GLU A 139 -58.98 -42.93 18.74
CA GLU A 139 -59.98 -43.73 18.03
C GLU A 139 -60.47 -44.90 18.87
N GLN A 140 -59.57 -45.64 19.53
CA GLN A 140 -59.91 -46.73 20.44
C GLN A 140 -60.71 -46.25 21.66
N GLN A 141 -60.29 -45.18 22.32
CA GLN A 141 -61.08 -44.54 23.39
C GLN A 141 -62.44 -44.10 22.87
N SER A 142 -62.51 -43.43 21.71
CA SER A 142 -63.77 -43.00 21.12
C SER A 142 -64.71 -44.18 20.81
N THR A 143 -64.17 -45.34 20.47
CA THR A 143 -64.98 -46.57 20.33
C THR A 143 -65.47 -47.12 21.66
N LEU A 144 -64.65 -47.10 22.72
CA LEU A 144 -65.09 -47.46 24.07
C LEU A 144 -66.15 -46.47 24.59
N CYS A 145 -66.03 -45.19 24.24
CA CYS A 145 -66.99 -44.13 24.52
C CYS A 145 -68.31 -44.25 23.75
N LYS A 146 -68.41 -45.10 22.73
CA LYS A 146 -69.69 -45.45 22.10
C LYS A 146 -70.49 -46.46 22.94
N TYR A 147 -69.84 -47.22 23.82
CA TYR A 147 -70.46 -48.26 24.65
C TYR A 147 -70.70 -47.81 26.10
N ILE A 148 -70.18 -46.66 26.50
CA ILE A 148 -70.43 -46.06 27.80
C ILE A 148 -71.71 -45.21 27.70
N ASP A 149 -72.64 -45.42 28.64
CA ASP A 149 -73.89 -44.68 28.69
C ASP A 149 -73.64 -43.18 28.84
N LYS A 150 -74.13 -42.40 27.87
CA LYS A 150 -73.99 -40.94 27.80
C LYS A 150 -74.70 -40.18 28.94
N THR A 151 -75.41 -40.90 29.81
CA THR A 151 -76.21 -40.37 30.91
C THR A 151 -75.57 -40.56 32.29
N SER A 152 -74.41 -41.24 32.41
CA SER A 152 -73.64 -41.33 33.67
C SER A 152 -72.56 -40.24 33.74
N ASP A 153 -72.47 -39.57 34.89
CA ASP A 153 -71.48 -38.51 35.16
C ASP A 153 -70.03 -39.02 35.12
N GLU A 154 -69.79 -40.30 35.41
CA GLU A 154 -68.46 -40.92 35.27
C GLU A 154 -68.10 -41.15 33.79
N GLY A 155 -69.07 -41.53 32.96
CA GLY A 155 -68.87 -41.72 31.53
C GLY A 155 -68.55 -40.44 30.77
N LYS A 156 -69.18 -39.33 31.14
CA LYS A 156 -68.90 -38.00 30.57
C LYS A 156 -67.48 -37.52 30.87
N LYS A 157 -66.96 -37.80 32.07
CA LYS A 157 -65.59 -37.44 32.49
C LYS A 157 -64.51 -38.31 31.84
N LEU A 158 -64.78 -39.60 31.62
CA LEU A 158 -63.81 -40.53 31.03
C LEU A 158 -63.65 -40.38 29.51
N CYS A 159 -64.68 -39.89 28.84
CA CYS A 159 -64.71 -39.73 27.38
C CYS A 159 -64.52 -38.29 26.90
N ASN A 160 -64.31 -37.35 27.84
CA ASN A 160 -64.20 -35.93 27.56
C ASN A 160 -65.26 -35.41 26.57
N ILE A 161 -66.51 -35.91 26.73
CA ILE A 161 -67.66 -35.38 25.99
C ILE A 161 -68.02 -34.08 26.68
N ILE A 162 -67.39 -32.99 26.21
CA ILE A 162 -67.96 -31.67 26.40
C ILE A 162 -69.22 -31.66 25.52
N ASP A 163 -70.38 -31.74 26.17
CA ASP A 163 -71.65 -31.33 25.60
C ASP A 163 -71.45 -29.92 25.03
N GLU A 164 -71.23 -29.81 23.71
CA GLU A 164 -71.50 -28.56 23.03
C GLU A 164 -72.93 -28.65 22.48
N PRO A 165 -73.80 -27.76 22.97
CA PRO A 165 -74.74 -27.15 22.06
C PRO A 165 -74.63 -25.63 22.13
N GLN A 166 -74.23 -25.08 20.98
CA GLN A 166 -74.76 -23.87 20.36
C GLN A 166 -74.72 -22.56 21.17
N LYS A 167 -73.76 -21.73 20.76
CA LYS A 167 -73.93 -20.33 20.33
C LYS A 167 -75.10 -19.54 20.97
N PRO A 168 -74.75 -18.56 21.81
CA PRO A 168 -75.42 -17.27 21.81
C PRO A 168 -74.53 -16.21 21.15
N GLU A 169 -75.10 -15.47 20.19
CA GLU A 169 -74.54 -14.20 19.75
C GLU A 169 -74.36 -13.24 20.93
N ALA A 170 -73.18 -12.65 21.05
CA ALA A 170 -72.99 -11.35 21.68
C ALA A 170 -71.80 -10.64 21.01
N LYS A 171 -72.11 -9.65 20.16
CA LYS A 171 -71.21 -8.51 19.89
C LYS A 171 -71.09 -7.65 21.18
N PRO A 172 -70.32 -6.57 21.17
CA PRO A 172 -68.86 -6.46 21.24
C PRO A 172 -68.45 -5.81 22.57
N ASN A 173 -67.21 -6.03 23.06
CA ASN A 173 -66.52 -5.03 23.89
C ASN A 173 -65.02 -5.37 23.98
N GLU A 174 -64.21 -4.36 23.67
CA GLU A 174 -62.74 -4.29 23.80
C GLU A 174 -62.24 -4.83 25.15
N PRO A 175 -61.00 -5.36 25.17
CA PRO A 175 -59.92 -4.50 25.65
C PRO A 175 -58.59 -4.63 24.90
N ALA A 176 -58.02 -3.46 24.62
CA ALA A 176 -56.60 -3.14 24.70
C ALA A 176 -55.64 -3.95 23.82
N ALA A 177 -55.46 -3.46 22.58
CA ALA A 177 -54.16 -3.49 21.94
C ALA A 177 -53.14 -2.78 22.84
N VAL A 178 -52.21 -3.55 23.42
CA VAL A 178 -50.93 -3.03 23.86
C VAL A 178 -49.93 -3.42 22.76
N GLU A 179 -49.95 -2.66 21.68
CA GLU A 179 -48.79 -2.53 20.80
C GLU A 179 -47.73 -1.73 21.55
N VAL A 180 -46.62 -2.38 21.90
CA VAL A 180 -45.39 -1.69 22.26
C VAL A 180 -44.29 -2.17 21.32
N LYS A 181 -43.95 -1.26 20.40
CA LYS A 181 -42.68 -1.04 19.72
C LYS A 181 -42.20 -2.09 18.71
N ASP A 182 -42.64 -1.90 17.47
CA ASP A 182 -41.72 -1.90 16.34
C ASP A 182 -40.83 -0.64 16.43
N GLU A 183 -39.57 -0.84 16.80
CA GLU A 183 -38.51 0.16 16.65
C GLU A 183 -37.74 -0.21 15.37
N GLN A 184 -38.27 0.19 14.21
CA GLN A 184 -37.58 0.11 12.93
C GLN A 184 -36.85 1.45 12.68
N PRO A 185 -35.51 1.47 12.59
CA PRO A 185 -34.74 2.68 12.42
C PRO A 185 -34.74 3.17 10.95
N LYS A 186 -35.08 4.45 10.79
CA LYS A 186 -34.48 5.47 9.90
C LYS A 186 -34.26 5.11 8.41
N PRO A 187 -34.99 5.75 7.47
CA PRO A 187 -34.54 5.83 6.08
C PRO A 187 -33.37 6.83 5.99
N GLU A 188 -32.18 6.33 5.67
CA GLU A 188 -31.04 7.15 5.23
C GLU A 188 -31.29 7.70 3.82
N GLU A 189 -30.90 8.96 3.65
CA GLU A 189 -30.91 9.74 2.42
C GLU A 189 -30.21 9.02 1.26
N LYS A 190 -30.96 8.81 0.17
CA LYS A 190 -30.37 8.71 -1.17
C LYS A 190 -29.82 10.08 -1.55
N LYS A 191 -28.56 10.34 -1.24
CA LYS A 191 -27.81 11.40 -1.89
C LYS A 191 -27.32 10.87 -3.24
N ALA A 192 -28.02 11.29 -4.29
CA ALA A 192 -27.54 11.21 -5.66
C ALA A 192 -26.34 12.14 -5.80
N GLU A 193 -25.16 11.61 -6.12
CA GLU A 193 -24.05 12.40 -6.60
C GLU A 193 -23.82 12.04 -8.07
N ALA A 194 -24.07 13.03 -8.93
CA ALA A 194 -23.90 12.95 -10.37
C ALA A 194 -22.41 12.87 -10.73
N PRO A 195 -22.03 12.10 -11.77
CA PRO A 195 -20.68 12.13 -12.30
C PRO A 195 -20.47 13.44 -13.07
N ASN A 196 -19.56 14.27 -12.58
CA ASN A 196 -19.12 15.46 -13.30
C ASN A 196 -18.24 15.04 -14.49
N ALA A 197 -18.78 15.19 -15.69
CA ALA A 197 -18.07 15.09 -16.95
C ALA A 197 -17.76 16.51 -17.47
N GLU A 198 -16.62 16.61 -18.17
CA GLU A 198 -16.09 17.76 -18.93
C GLU A 198 -15.43 18.88 -18.09
N GLN A 199 -14.19 19.29 -18.38
CA GLN A 199 -13.65 19.59 -19.70
C GLN A 199 -12.16 19.21 -19.88
N PRO A 200 -11.78 18.77 -21.09
CA PRO A 200 -10.46 18.99 -21.68
C PRO A 200 -10.52 20.16 -22.68
N LYS A 201 -9.71 21.20 -22.48
CA LYS A 201 -9.00 21.99 -23.52
C LYS A 201 -8.21 23.13 -22.89
#